data_AF-A0A9E1TQE2-F1
#
_entry.id   AF-A0A9E1TQE2-F1
#
_cell.length_a   1.000
_cell.length_b   1.000
_cell.length_c   1.000
_cell.angle_alpha   90.00
_cell.angle_beta   90.00
_cell.angle_gamma   90.00
#
_symmetry.space_group_name_H-M   'P 1'
#
loop_
_entity.id
_entity.type
_entity.pdbx_description
1 polymer ?
#
loop_
_entity_poly.entity_id
_entity_poly.type
_entity_poly.pdbx_seq_one_letter_code
_entity_poly.pdbx_strand_id
1 'polypeptide(L)'
;RLLLAEFEELAGHRPESDDLDLFIAPWFDHVASFTDALDRDDPATVQEYDLATAVRGGRPAVDRLRGDDVVVDRGIELLGRRADKDFTRFDGNLSGVTLPILDGELSATRLEKWVDCPFAFFAEYVLGVRPLEEPSERTGLSPLIRGSIVHRVLDRLVTDGLADGSLPGHGDPWTAAQRAHGAALLTEECDHAEARGEAAHPRFWPTICDRLAADLDDFLVLDSAFRARFDSRPVAAEQRFGGPDALIITLADGHTLRFRGSIDRVDLTADNHLVVVDAKTGRPDRYKDIPVDYFPGGSFLQLPIYALAAATEGRTTRHATYAFLGEVADDSRHLGYEVDDEVVAAFQRVLSSIVRGIEGGAFPHHPPESDRPEAHRCLHCSPDGLDARRVRSARARKANHPVLALHEDHITTNFLDAWTATPEDAHETEHVDQGEEVDR
;
A
#
# COMPACT_ATOMS: atom_id res chain seq x y z
N ARG A 1 -2.62 37.25 16.85
CA ARG A 1 -2.17 36.51 18.06
C ARG A 1 -1.48 37.51 18.97
N LEU A 2 -2.17 38.05 19.97
CA LEU A 2 -1.51 38.75 21.07
C LEU A 2 -0.92 37.68 22.00
N LEU A 3 0.31 37.88 22.46
CA LEU A 3 0.81 37.13 23.61
C LEU A 3 0.01 37.66 24.81
N LEU A 4 -0.48 36.77 25.66
CA LEU A 4 -1.35 37.10 26.82
C LEU A 4 -0.81 38.26 27.69
N ALA A 5 0.51 38.49 27.66
CA ALA A 5 1.18 39.60 28.33
C ALA A 5 0.79 40.98 27.79
N GLU A 6 0.68 41.18 26.47
CA GLU A 6 0.29 42.49 25.91
C GLU A 6 -1.17 42.82 26.23
N PHE A 7 -2.04 41.80 26.26
CA PHE A 7 -3.43 41.99 26.67
C PHE A 7 -3.51 42.40 28.15
N GLU A 8 -2.76 41.75 29.03
CA GLU A 8 -2.72 42.08 30.47
C GLU A 8 -2.21 43.50 30.73
N GLU A 9 -1.19 43.94 29.99
CA GLU A 9 -0.65 45.31 30.07
C GLU A 9 -1.69 46.36 29.66
N LEU A 10 -2.47 46.10 28.61
CA LEU A 10 -3.47 47.03 28.09
C LEU A 10 -4.80 47.02 28.87
N ALA A 11 -5.23 45.84 29.34
CA ALA A 11 -6.49 45.66 30.06
C ALA A 11 -6.35 45.83 31.58
N GLY A 12 -5.13 45.79 32.13
CA GLY A 12 -4.86 45.83 33.56
C GLY A 12 -5.22 44.54 34.32
N HIS A 13 -5.62 43.50 33.59
CA HIS A 13 -5.91 42.17 34.11
C HIS A 13 -5.70 41.11 33.02
N ARG A 14 -5.46 39.87 33.41
CA ARG A 14 -5.37 38.75 32.49
C ARG A 14 -6.77 38.13 32.28
N PRO A 15 -7.26 38.05 31.03
CA PRO A 15 -8.56 37.48 30.73
C PRO A 15 -8.52 35.95 30.83
N GLU A 16 -9.64 35.36 31.24
CA GLU A 16 -9.89 33.92 31.08
C GLU A 16 -10.35 33.65 29.64
N SER A 17 -10.06 32.46 29.11
CA SER A 17 -10.36 32.11 27.70
C SER A 17 -11.86 32.21 27.38
N ASP A 18 -12.71 31.95 28.36
CA ASP A 18 -14.17 31.90 28.21
C ASP A 18 -14.84 33.28 28.29
N ASP A 19 -14.09 34.33 28.67
CA ASP A 19 -14.60 35.70 28.80
C ASP A 19 -14.16 36.62 27.65
N LEU A 20 -13.34 36.12 26.73
CA LEU A 20 -12.75 36.91 25.64
C LEU A 20 -13.77 37.39 24.61
N ASP A 21 -14.86 36.65 24.40
CA ASP A 21 -15.94 37.02 23.47
C ASP A 21 -16.84 38.13 24.03
N LEU A 22 -16.85 38.30 25.36
CA LEU A 22 -17.58 39.35 26.07
C LEU A 22 -16.73 40.61 26.29
N PHE A 23 -15.42 40.55 26.08
CA PHE A 23 -14.52 41.68 26.29
C PHE A 23 -14.63 42.72 25.17
N ILE A 24 -14.87 43.98 25.55
CA ILE A 24 -15.03 45.09 24.61
C ILE A 24 -14.03 46.19 24.95
N ALA A 25 -13.09 46.44 24.05
CA ALA A 25 -12.18 47.59 24.14
C ALA A 25 -11.86 48.15 22.75
N PRO A 26 -11.55 49.45 22.60
CA PRO A 26 -11.26 50.06 21.29
C PRO A 26 -10.02 49.49 20.57
N TRP A 27 -9.15 48.79 21.29
CA TRP A 27 -7.93 48.17 20.79
C TRP A 27 -8.05 46.66 20.62
N PHE A 28 -9.23 46.09 20.91
CA PHE A 28 -9.46 44.65 20.90
C PHE A 28 -10.64 44.30 19.99
N ASP A 29 -10.35 43.51 18.97
CA ASP A 29 -11.35 42.87 18.13
C ASP A 29 -11.35 41.36 18.39
N HIS A 30 -12.47 40.85 18.88
CA HIS A 30 -12.68 39.41 19.01
C HIS A 30 -13.08 38.83 17.66
N VAL A 31 -12.27 37.88 17.17
CA VAL A 31 -12.55 37.09 15.96
C VAL A 31 -12.99 35.71 16.42
N ALA A 32 -14.30 35.45 16.36
CA ALA A 32 -14.90 34.25 16.93
C ALA A 32 -14.58 32.99 16.10
N SER A 33 -14.33 33.16 14.80
CA SER A 33 -14.00 32.06 13.89
C SER A 33 -13.34 32.57 12.62
N PHE A 34 -12.81 31.66 11.80
CA PHE A 34 -12.34 31.98 10.45
C PHE A 34 -13.44 32.62 9.59
N THR A 35 -14.69 32.16 9.70
CA THR A 35 -15.81 32.73 8.94
C THR A 35 -16.17 34.14 9.41
N ASP A 36 -16.06 34.43 10.71
CA ASP A 36 -16.27 35.77 11.28
C ASP A 36 -15.18 36.75 10.79
N ALA A 37 -13.92 36.29 10.74
CA ALA A 37 -12.82 37.05 10.14
C ALA A 37 -13.13 37.41 8.68
N LEU A 38 -13.57 36.44 7.88
CA LEU A 38 -13.92 36.67 6.47
C LEU A 38 -15.09 37.65 6.30
N ASP A 39 -16.02 37.72 7.25
CA ASP A 39 -17.14 38.65 7.18
C ASP A 39 -16.71 40.10 7.48
N ARG A 40 -15.68 40.30 8.31
CA ARG A 40 -15.36 41.62 8.88
C ARG A 40 -14.06 42.25 8.40
N ASP A 41 -13.03 41.44 8.14
CA ASP A 41 -11.68 41.91 7.85
C ASP A 41 -11.42 42.12 6.35
N ASP A 42 -10.41 42.92 6.03
CA ASP A 42 -9.96 43.06 4.65
C ASP A 42 -9.17 41.80 4.21
N PRO A 43 -9.58 41.13 3.13
CA PRO A 43 -8.90 39.94 2.65
C PRO A 43 -7.44 40.23 2.23
N ALA A 44 -6.50 39.44 2.71
CA ALA A 44 -5.08 39.60 2.39
C ALA A 44 -4.67 38.84 1.12
N THR A 45 -5.47 37.86 0.70
CA THR A 45 -5.23 37.04 -0.49
C THR A 45 -6.45 36.98 -1.40
N VAL A 46 -6.24 36.59 -2.66
CA VAL A 46 -7.34 36.35 -3.62
C VAL A 46 -8.30 35.27 -3.10
N GLN A 47 -7.75 34.21 -2.50
CA GLN A 47 -8.57 33.13 -1.93
C GLN A 47 -9.44 33.63 -0.76
N GLU A 48 -8.88 34.43 0.15
CA GLU A 48 -9.66 35.05 1.22
C GLU A 48 -10.70 36.02 0.67
N TYR A 49 -10.38 36.73 -0.43
CA TYR A 49 -11.32 37.66 -1.07
C TYR A 49 -12.55 36.93 -1.62
N ASP A 50 -12.34 35.81 -2.30
CA ASP A 50 -13.43 34.99 -2.83
C ASP A 50 -14.27 34.38 -1.71
N LEU A 51 -13.62 33.88 -0.65
CA LEU A 51 -14.31 33.35 0.54
C LEU A 51 -15.11 34.42 1.28
N ALA A 52 -14.54 35.61 1.48
CA ALA A 52 -15.24 36.75 2.09
C ALA A 52 -16.42 37.20 1.23
N THR A 53 -16.25 37.24 -0.10
CA THR A 53 -17.33 37.54 -1.06
C THR A 53 -18.46 36.52 -0.95
N ALA A 54 -18.13 35.24 -0.82
CA ALA A 54 -19.12 34.18 -0.62
C ALA A 54 -19.85 34.29 0.73
N VAL A 55 -19.12 34.57 1.83
CA VAL A 55 -19.69 34.72 3.18
C VAL A 55 -20.64 35.93 3.25
N ARG A 56 -20.16 37.11 2.82
CA ARG A 56 -20.90 38.37 2.87
C ARG A 56 -22.08 38.40 1.87
N GLY A 57 -21.86 37.84 0.69
CA GLY A 57 -22.81 37.92 -0.44
C GLY A 57 -23.77 36.73 -0.56
N GLY A 58 -23.58 35.68 0.25
CA GLY A 58 -24.44 34.50 0.28
C GLY A 58 -24.53 33.78 -1.07
N ARG A 59 -25.67 33.11 -1.30
CA ARG A 59 -25.86 32.24 -2.49
C ARG A 59 -25.64 32.95 -3.84
N PRO A 60 -26.13 34.19 -4.07
CA PRO A 60 -25.89 34.89 -5.34
C PRO A 60 -24.41 35.15 -5.61
N ALA A 61 -23.61 35.43 -4.57
CA ALA A 61 -22.16 35.60 -4.72
C ALA A 61 -21.47 34.28 -5.04
N VAL A 62 -21.88 33.19 -4.40
CA VAL A 62 -21.39 31.84 -4.73
C VAL A 62 -21.71 31.47 -6.18
N ASP A 63 -22.94 31.72 -6.65
CA ASP A 63 -23.33 31.39 -8.02
C ASP A 63 -22.55 32.21 -9.07
N ARG A 64 -22.20 33.47 -8.75
CA ARG A 64 -21.27 34.26 -9.59
C ARG A 64 -19.86 33.68 -9.59
N LEU A 65 -19.30 33.38 -8.43
CA LEU A 65 -17.97 32.76 -8.33
C LEU A 65 -17.91 31.44 -9.11
N ARG A 66 -18.98 30.65 -9.11
CA ARG A 66 -19.10 29.43 -9.93
C ARG A 66 -19.13 29.73 -11.43
N GLY A 67 -19.76 30.83 -11.83
CA GLY A 67 -19.78 31.27 -13.23
C GLY A 67 -18.42 31.80 -13.71
N ASP A 68 -17.66 32.43 -12.80
CA ASP A 68 -16.42 33.13 -13.11
C ASP A 68 -15.16 32.23 -12.95
N ASP A 69 -15.17 31.27 -12.01
CA ASP A 69 -14.06 30.34 -11.74
C ASP A 69 -14.49 28.87 -11.85
N VAL A 70 -13.97 28.21 -12.89
CA VAL A 70 -14.20 26.79 -13.17
C VAL A 70 -13.66 25.86 -12.08
N VAL A 71 -12.62 26.26 -11.35
CA VAL A 71 -12.05 25.47 -10.25
C VAL A 71 -13.01 25.46 -9.07
N VAL A 72 -13.58 26.62 -8.73
CA VAL A 72 -14.60 26.75 -7.68
C VAL A 72 -15.86 25.95 -8.05
N ASP A 73 -16.33 26.07 -9.29
CA ASP A 73 -17.51 25.31 -9.73
C ASP A 73 -17.30 23.79 -9.65
N ARG A 74 -16.15 23.29 -10.13
CA ARG A 74 -15.78 21.88 -10.03
C ARG A 74 -15.61 21.42 -8.58
N GLY A 75 -15.06 22.25 -7.72
CA GLY A 75 -14.90 21.94 -6.28
C GLY A 75 -16.25 21.78 -5.59
N ILE A 76 -17.21 22.67 -5.87
CA ILE A 76 -18.57 22.59 -5.33
C ILE A 76 -19.32 21.39 -5.93
N GLU A 77 -19.17 21.13 -7.23
CA GLU A 77 -19.72 19.93 -7.87
C GLU A 77 -19.18 18.66 -7.19
N LEU A 78 -17.86 18.56 -7.00
CA LEU A 78 -17.19 17.43 -6.34
C LEU A 78 -17.76 17.18 -4.94
N LEU A 79 -17.90 18.23 -4.12
CA LEU A 79 -18.45 18.10 -2.77
C LEU A 79 -19.91 17.64 -2.79
N GLY A 80 -20.71 18.19 -3.71
CA GLY A 80 -22.12 17.79 -3.89
C GLY A 80 -22.25 16.32 -4.30
N ARG A 81 -21.50 15.88 -5.31
CA ARG A 81 -21.54 14.49 -5.81
C ARG A 81 -21.03 13.49 -4.77
N ARG A 82 -20.00 13.84 -3.99
CA ARG A 82 -19.52 13.00 -2.87
C ARG A 82 -20.56 12.87 -1.74
N ALA A 83 -21.38 13.89 -1.52
CA ALA A 83 -22.46 13.84 -0.54
C ALA A 83 -23.66 12.99 -1.00
N ASP A 84 -23.88 12.88 -2.31
CA ASP A 84 -24.99 12.14 -2.93
C ASP A 84 -24.84 10.60 -2.81
N LYS A 85 -25.88 9.89 -3.24
CA LYS A 85 -25.99 8.42 -3.30
C LYS A 85 -25.40 7.81 -4.58
N ASP A 86 -25.21 8.61 -5.63
CA ASP A 86 -24.69 8.14 -6.91
C ASP A 86 -23.16 7.97 -6.83
N PHE A 87 -22.62 6.86 -7.32
CA PHE A 87 -21.17 6.64 -7.38
C PHE A 87 -20.60 7.27 -8.66
N THR A 88 -19.91 8.39 -8.51
CA THR A 88 -19.47 9.23 -9.64
C THR A 88 -17.96 9.21 -9.84
N ARG A 89 -17.48 9.91 -10.89
CA ARG A 89 -16.03 10.14 -11.11
C ARG A 89 -15.31 10.74 -9.90
N PHE A 90 -16.02 11.46 -9.03
CA PHE A 90 -15.43 12.08 -7.84
C PHE A 90 -15.26 11.12 -6.66
N ASP A 91 -15.88 9.95 -6.75
CA ASP A 91 -15.81 8.87 -5.77
C ASP A 91 -14.86 7.75 -6.22
N GLY A 92 -14.45 7.76 -7.49
CA GLY A 92 -13.60 6.73 -8.10
C GLY A 92 -14.28 5.91 -9.19
N ASN A 93 -15.45 6.30 -9.70
CA ASN A 93 -16.07 5.64 -10.84
C ASN A 93 -15.47 6.14 -12.17
N LEU A 94 -14.62 5.32 -12.78
CA LEU A 94 -14.04 5.58 -14.11
C LEU A 94 -14.55 4.59 -15.17
N SER A 95 -15.72 3.99 -14.96
CA SER A 95 -16.32 3.10 -15.96
C SER A 95 -16.44 3.80 -17.32
N GLY A 96 -16.08 3.07 -18.38
CA GLY A 96 -16.04 3.58 -19.75
C GLY A 96 -14.82 4.46 -20.08
N VAL A 97 -13.89 4.66 -19.15
CA VAL A 97 -12.61 5.34 -19.41
C VAL A 97 -11.53 4.29 -19.66
N THR A 98 -10.90 4.33 -20.84
CA THR A 98 -9.76 3.45 -21.14
C THR A 98 -8.52 3.94 -20.39
N LEU A 99 -7.93 3.05 -19.58
CA LEU A 99 -6.72 3.32 -18.81
C LEU A 99 -5.65 2.27 -19.14
N PRO A 100 -4.53 2.64 -19.82
CA PRO A 100 -3.47 1.70 -20.21
C PRO A 100 -2.56 1.35 -19.02
N ILE A 101 -3.17 0.91 -17.92
CA ILE A 101 -2.50 0.68 -16.64
C ILE A 101 -1.79 -0.67 -16.62
N LEU A 102 -2.40 -1.66 -17.29
CA LEU A 102 -1.99 -3.07 -17.31
C LEU A 102 -1.05 -3.41 -18.48
N ASP A 103 -0.93 -2.53 -19.47
CA ASP A 103 -0.07 -2.73 -20.66
C ASP A 103 1.44 -2.71 -20.35
N GLY A 104 1.80 -2.11 -19.21
CA GLY A 104 3.18 -2.01 -18.74
C GLY A 104 3.56 -3.12 -17.76
N GLU A 105 4.78 -3.01 -17.20
CA GLU A 105 5.21 -3.92 -16.15
C GLU A 105 4.57 -3.59 -14.80
N LEU A 106 4.08 -4.65 -14.17
CA LEU A 106 3.44 -4.65 -12.87
C LEU A 106 4.41 -5.20 -11.81
N SER A 107 4.19 -4.83 -10.56
CA SER A 107 4.81 -5.45 -9.39
C SER A 107 3.71 -5.97 -8.47
N ALA A 108 4.03 -6.94 -7.62
CA ALA A 108 3.11 -7.42 -6.58
C ALA A 108 2.53 -6.25 -5.78
N THR A 109 3.41 -5.38 -5.26
CA THR A 109 3.06 -4.19 -4.48
C THR A 109 2.15 -3.21 -5.21
N ARG A 110 2.28 -3.10 -6.54
CA ARG A 110 1.43 -2.21 -7.36
C ARG A 110 0.01 -2.74 -7.41
N LEU A 111 -0.20 -4.05 -7.62
CA LEU A 111 -1.53 -4.64 -7.63
C LEU A 111 -2.13 -4.72 -6.21
N GLU A 112 -1.33 -5.07 -5.21
CA GLU A 112 -1.75 -5.05 -3.79
C GLU A 112 -2.22 -3.65 -3.37
N LYS A 113 -1.65 -2.57 -3.91
CA LYS A 113 -2.15 -1.21 -3.66
C LYS A 113 -3.60 -1.03 -4.10
N TRP A 114 -4.01 -1.64 -5.23
CA TRP A 114 -5.41 -1.61 -5.67
C TRP A 114 -6.28 -2.40 -4.71
N VAL A 115 -5.84 -3.58 -4.27
CA VAL A 115 -6.55 -4.40 -3.27
C VAL A 115 -6.74 -3.63 -1.96
N ASP A 116 -5.67 -3.03 -1.43
CA ASP A 116 -5.68 -2.26 -0.19
C ASP A 116 -6.57 -1.01 -0.28
N CYS A 117 -6.44 -0.23 -1.36
CA CYS A 117 -7.26 0.94 -1.62
C CYS A 117 -7.21 1.34 -3.11
N PRO A 118 -8.27 1.07 -3.88
CA PRO A 118 -8.31 1.38 -5.31
C PRO A 118 -8.11 2.88 -5.60
N PHE A 119 -8.65 3.77 -4.77
CA PHE A 119 -8.42 5.21 -4.93
C PHE A 119 -6.95 5.60 -4.70
N ALA A 120 -6.25 4.97 -3.76
CA ALA A 120 -4.83 5.20 -3.55
C ALA A 120 -3.99 4.72 -4.74
N PHE A 121 -4.34 3.57 -5.31
CA PHE A 121 -3.76 3.09 -6.56
C PHE A 121 -3.98 4.09 -7.70
N PHE A 122 -5.20 4.59 -7.86
CA PHE A 122 -5.53 5.58 -8.88
C PHE A 122 -4.71 6.87 -8.70
N ALA A 123 -4.69 7.42 -7.48
CA ALA A 123 -3.93 8.62 -7.18
C ALA A 123 -2.43 8.43 -7.47
N GLU A 124 -1.83 7.33 -7.01
CA GLU A 124 -0.39 7.11 -7.10
C GLU A 124 0.09 6.70 -8.50
N TYR A 125 -0.60 5.74 -9.14
CA TYR A 125 -0.13 5.11 -10.37
C TYR A 125 -0.81 5.63 -11.65
N VAL A 126 -1.97 6.28 -11.53
CA VAL A 126 -2.67 6.85 -12.68
C VAL A 126 -2.48 8.37 -12.73
N LEU A 127 -2.70 9.06 -11.60
CA LEU A 127 -2.51 10.52 -11.53
C LEU A 127 -1.07 10.94 -11.22
N GLY A 128 -0.23 10.03 -10.72
CA GLY A 128 1.13 10.36 -10.31
C GLY A 128 1.22 11.20 -9.02
N VAL A 129 0.15 11.22 -8.22
CA VAL A 129 0.06 11.98 -6.96
C VAL A 129 0.60 11.11 -5.83
N ARG A 130 1.79 11.47 -5.35
CA ARG A 130 2.43 10.80 -4.21
C ARG A 130 2.42 11.71 -2.99
N PRO A 131 2.14 11.17 -1.80
CA PRO A 131 2.36 11.90 -0.57
C PRO A 131 3.82 12.36 -0.49
N LEU A 132 4.03 13.59 0.00
CA LEU A 132 5.38 14.04 0.33
C LEU A 132 5.82 13.31 1.60
N GLU A 133 6.96 12.63 1.53
CA GLU A 133 7.60 12.07 2.71
C GLU A 133 8.17 13.23 3.53
N GLU A 134 7.52 13.56 4.65
CA GLU A 134 8.11 14.48 5.61
C GLU A 134 9.25 13.78 6.36
N PRO A 135 10.47 14.34 6.39
CA PRO A 135 11.56 13.82 7.21
C PRO A 135 11.12 13.87 8.67
N SER A 136 10.70 12.73 9.20
CA SER A 136 10.28 12.62 10.58
C SER A 136 11.49 12.85 11.50
N GLU A 137 11.34 13.64 12.56
CA GLU A 137 12.31 13.79 13.65
C GLU A 137 12.36 12.49 14.50
N ARG A 138 12.72 11.36 13.87
CA ARG A 138 12.69 10.06 14.53
C ARG A 138 14.01 9.81 15.24
N THR A 139 13.90 9.55 16.54
CA THR A 139 15.00 9.02 17.35
C THR A 139 15.38 7.58 16.97
N GLY A 140 14.49 6.84 16.27
CA GLY A 140 14.68 5.45 15.88
C GLY A 140 14.87 5.25 14.36
N LEU A 141 15.36 4.07 13.99
CA LEU A 141 15.60 3.68 12.60
C LEU A 141 14.28 3.54 11.82
N SER A 142 14.23 4.12 10.62
CA SER A 142 13.12 3.95 9.69
C SER A 142 12.94 2.46 9.32
N PRO A 143 11.72 1.91 9.35
CA PRO A 143 11.47 0.52 8.95
C PRO A 143 11.95 0.19 7.53
N LEU A 144 11.86 1.16 6.61
CA LEU A 144 12.33 1.01 5.22
C LEU A 144 13.85 0.88 5.17
N ILE A 145 14.56 1.71 5.92
CA ILE A 145 16.03 1.64 6.02
C ILE A 145 16.46 0.34 6.72
N ARG A 146 15.75 -0.08 7.79
CA ARG A 146 15.98 -1.37 8.46
C ARG A 146 15.88 -2.53 7.47
N GLY A 147 14.80 -2.57 6.67
CA GLY A 147 14.62 -3.59 5.62
C GLY A 147 15.76 -3.56 4.60
N SER A 148 16.09 -2.38 4.08
CA SER A 148 17.16 -2.18 3.09
C SER A 148 18.53 -2.69 3.58
N ILE A 149 18.91 -2.38 4.83
CA ILE A 149 20.18 -2.88 5.42
C ILE A 149 20.17 -4.41 5.45
N VAL A 150 19.11 -5.01 5.98
CA VAL A 150 19.02 -6.48 6.11
C VAL A 150 19.04 -7.17 4.75
N HIS A 151 18.27 -6.68 3.78
CA HIS A 151 18.26 -7.24 2.43
C HIS A 151 19.62 -7.19 1.76
N ARG A 152 20.33 -6.05 1.83
CA ARG A 152 21.68 -5.93 1.28
C ARG A 152 22.69 -6.86 1.94
N VAL A 153 22.59 -7.06 3.25
CA VAL A 153 23.48 -7.98 3.97
C VAL A 153 23.21 -9.42 3.57
N LEU A 154 21.94 -9.83 3.48
CA LEU A 154 21.57 -11.17 3.05
C LEU A 154 21.97 -11.44 1.59
N ASP A 155 21.79 -10.46 0.71
CA ASP A 155 22.24 -10.50 -0.68
C ASP A 155 23.76 -10.69 -0.77
N ARG A 156 24.53 -9.81 -0.12
CA ARG A 156 26.00 -9.88 -0.09
C ARG A 156 26.49 -11.19 0.50
N LEU A 157 25.87 -11.68 1.58
CA LEU A 157 26.23 -12.95 2.20
C LEU A 157 26.08 -14.12 1.22
N VAL A 158 25.01 -14.13 0.41
CA VAL A 158 24.77 -15.18 -0.59
C VAL A 158 25.68 -15.01 -1.80
N THR A 159 25.78 -13.80 -2.35
CA THR A 159 26.57 -13.52 -3.56
C THR A 159 28.08 -13.66 -3.36
N ASP A 160 28.62 -13.18 -2.24
CA ASP A 160 30.03 -13.40 -1.86
C ASP A 160 30.29 -14.91 -1.71
N GLY A 161 29.39 -15.62 -1.02
CA GLY A 161 29.51 -17.05 -0.79
C GLY A 161 29.40 -17.91 -2.05
N LEU A 162 28.62 -17.47 -3.05
CA LEU A 162 28.56 -18.10 -4.37
C LEU A 162 29.88 -17.90 -5.13
N ALA A 163 30.47 -16.71 -5.03
CA ALA A 163 31.69 -16.36 -5.75
C ALA A 163 32.93 -17.11 -5.22
N ASP A 164 33.02 -17.32 -3.91
CA ASP A 164 34.15 -18.01 -3.27
C ASP A 164 33.90 -19.50 -2.97
N GLY A 165 32.68 -19.99 -3.21
CA GLY A 165 32.29 -21.37 -2.95
C GLY A 165 32.16 -21.70 -1.47
N SER A 166 31.97 -20.69 -0.61
CA SER A 166 31.89 -20.87 0.84
C SER A 166 30.48 -21.13 1.35
N LEU A 167 29.43 -21.07 0.52
CA LEU A 167 28.04 -21.31 0.98
C LEU A 167 27.81 -22.69 1.61
N PRO A 168 26.84 -22.82 2.53
CA PRO A 168 26.42 -24.13 3.04
C PRO A 168 25.92 -25.06 1.92
N GLY A 169 26.14 -26.36 2.09
CA GLY A 169 25.54 -27.40 1.26
C GLY A 169 24.05 -27.60 1.54
N HIS A 170 23.48 -28.65 0.94
CA HIS A 170 22.08 -29.02 1.13
C HIS A 170 21.81 -29.37 2.60
N GLY A 171 20.90 -28.60 3.22
CA GLY A 171 20.53 -28.79 4.63
C GLY A 171 21.61 -28.45 5.66
N ASP A 172 22.82 -28.07 5.22
CA ASP A 172 23.92 -27.73 6.13
C ASP A 172 23.65 -26.40 6.84
N PRO A 173 23.98 -26.30 8.15
CA PRO A 173 23.79 -25.06 8.89
C PRO A 173 24.78 -23.98 8.44
N TRP A 174 24.40 -22.72 8.68
CA TRP A 174 25.35 -21.62 8.59
C TRP A 174 26.45 -21.80 9.64
N THR A 175 27.70 -21.93 9.18
CA THR A 175 28.90 -22.06 10.01
C THR A 175 29.17 -20.77 10.79
N ALA A 176 29.93 -20.88 11.88
CA ALA A 176 30.33 -19.71 12.67
C ALA A 176 31.10 -18.66 11.84
N ALA A 177 31.89 -19.10 10.85
CA ALA A 177 32.62 -18.21 9.96
C ALA A 177 31.68 -17.41 9.04
N GLN A 178 30.68 -18.06 8.45
CA GLN A 178 29.70 -17.38 7.59
C GLN A 178 28.83 -16.40 8.39
N ARG A 179 28.43 -16.76 9.63
CA ARG A 179 27.68 -15.84 10.49
C ARG A 179 28.52 -14.65 10.93
N ALA A 180 29.81 -14.86 11.20
CA ALA A 180 30.75 -13.77 11.45
C ALA A 180 30.93 -12.85 10.22
N HIS A 181 30.93 -13.42 8.99
CA HIS A 181 30.91 -12.64 7.75
C HIS A 181 29.64 -11.79 7.64
N GLY A 182 28.47 -12.37 7.91
CA GLY A 182 27.19 -11.63 7.96
C GLY A 182 27.22 -10.46 8.94
N ALA A 183 27.80 -10.63 10.13
CA ALA A 183 27.96 -9.55 11.11
C ALA A 183 28.92 -8.44 10.62
N ALA A 184 29.99 -8.79 9.92
CA ALA A 184 30.91 -7.82 9.31
C ALA A 184 30.21 -7.02 8.19
N LEU A 185 29.49 -7.70 7.30
CA LEU A 185 28.68 -7.07 6.26
C LEU A 185 27.63 -6.11 6.85
N LEU A 186 26.99 -6.49 7.95
CA LEU A 186 26.02 -5.62 8.61
C LEU A 186 26.67 -4.38 9.22
N THR A 187 27.87 -4.52 9.78
CA THR A 187 28.64 -3.36 10.27
C THR A 187 28.93 -2.39 9.11
N GLU A 188 29.39 -2.90 7.97
CA GLU A 188 29.65 -2.09 6.78
C GLU A 188 28.38 -1.40 6.25
N GLU A 189 27.24 -2.11 6.18
CA GLU A 189 25.99 -1.51 5.72
C GLU A 189 25.43 -0.48 6.71
N CYS A 190 25.68 -0.64 8.01
CA CYS A 190 25.42 0.39 9.01
C CYS A 190 26.26 1.65 8.76
N ASP A 191 27.56 1.51 8.50
CA ASP A 191 28.44 2.63 8.15
C ASP A 191 27.98 3.33 6.86
N HIS A 192 27.56 2.55 5.84
CA HIS A 192 26.99 3.09 4.61
C HIS A 192 25.66 3.82 4.80
N ALA A 193 24.81 3.35 5.72
CA ALA A 193 23.56 4.04 6.06
C ALA A 193 23.84 5.36 6.79
N GLU A 194 24.80 5.38 7.70
CA GLU A 194 25.24 6.61 8.37
C GLU A 194 25.83 7.62 7.39
N ALA A 195 26.70 7.19 6.48
CA ALA A 195 27.29 8.04 5.44
C ALA A 195 26.24 8.66 4.50
N ARG A 196 25.09 7.99 4.30
CA ARG A 196 23.97 8.49 3.51
C ARG A 196 22.98 9.37 4.30
N GLY A 197 23.23 9.58 5.60
CA GLY A 197 22.33 10.34 6.47
C GLY A 197 21.04 9.59 6.83
N GLU A 198 21.02 8.26 6.68
CA GLU A 198 19.86 7.40 6.95
C GLU A 198 19.89 6.77 8.35
N ALA A 199 20.99 6.98 9.08
CA ALA A 199 21.14 6.52 10.45
C ALA A 199 20.09 7.15 11.38
N ALA A 200 19.73 6.40 12.42
CA ALA A 200 18.97 6.95 13.53
C ALA A 200 19.80 7.99 14.30
N HIS A 201 19.20 8.61 15.32
CA HIS A 201 19.92 9.57 16.16
C HIS A 201 21.27 8.99 16.65
N PRO A 202 22.41 9.71 16.53
CA PRO A 202 23.76 9.15 16.74
C PRO A 202 23.96 8.45 18.09
N ARG A 203 23.27 8.92 19.13
CA ARG A 203 23.29 8.29 20.47
C ARG A 203 22.76 6.86 20.50
N PHE A 204 21.78 6.52 19.66
CA PHE A 204 21.14 5.21 19.63
C PHE A 204 21.66 4.32 18.50
N TRP A 205 22.36 4.90 17.52
CA TRP A 205 22.79 4.21 16.32
C TRP A 205 23.66 2.97 16.60
N PRO A 206 24.70 3.02 17.45
CA PRO A 206 25.50 1.82 17.76
C PRO A 206 24.65 0.69 18.35
N THR A 207 23.77 1.00 19.31
CA THR A 207 22.88 0.00 19.93
C THR A 207 21.86 -0.57 18.95
N ILE A 208 21.41 0.21 17.97
CA ILE A 208 20.53 -0.27 16.91
C ILE A 208 21.29 -1.25 16.01
N CYS A 209 22.52 -0.94 15.59
CA CYS A 209 23.34 -1.83 14.78
C CYS A 209 23.71 -3.12 15.54
N ASP A 210 24.07 -3.04 16.82
CA ASP A 210 24.34 -4.21 17.67
C ASP A 210 23.11 -5.13 17.74
N ARG A 211 21.92 -4.55 17.90
CA ARG A 211 20.66 -5.33 17.91
C ARG A 211 20.38 -5.96 16.55
N LEU A 212 20.60 -5.24 15.45
CA LEU A 212 20.43 -5.80 14.11
C LEU A 212 21.40 -6.94 13.83
N ALA A 213 22.63 -6.87 14.37
CA ALA A 213 23.61 -7.95 14.25
C ALA A 213 23.16 -9.20 15.02
N ALA A 214 22.64 -9.03 16.24
CA ALA A 214 22.07 -10.12 17.01
C ALA A 214 20.84 -10.73 16.31
N ASP A 215 19.91 -9.89 15.84
CA ASP A 215 18.72 -10.33 15.09
C ASP A 215 19.11 -11.13 13.83
N LEU A 216 20.18 -10.71 13.14
CA LEU A 216 20.71 -11.40 11.96
C LEU A 216 21.35 -12.75 12.31
N ASP A 217 22.17 -12.83 13.36
CA ASP A 217 22.78 -14.11 13.78
C ASP A 217 21.70 -15.12 14.17
N ASP A 218 20.71 -14.71 14.97
CA ASP A 218 19.57 -15.53 15.34
C ASP A 218 18.81 -16.01 14.09
N PHE A 219 18.55 -15.11 13.14
CA PHE A 219 17.91 -15.46 11.88
C PHE A 219 18.70 -16.51 11.10
N LEU A 220 20.02 -16.39 10.97
CA LEU A 220 20.85 -17.38 10.27
C LEU A 220 20.86 -18.74 11.00
N VAL A 221 20.83 -18.75 12.33
CA VAL A 221 20.70 -20.00 13.10
C VAL A 221 19.38 -20.70 12.77
N LEU A 222 18.29 -19.96 12.68
CA LEU A 222 16.96 -20.54 12.44
C LEU A 222 16.70 -20.89 10.98
N ASP A 223 17.21 -20.07 10.07
CA ASP A 223 17.25 -20.35 8.64
C ASP A 223 17.94 -21.69 8.34
N SER A 224 18.93 -22.07 9.14
CA SER A 224 19.58 -23.39 9.04
C SER A 224 18.57 -24.53 9.24
N ALA A 225 17.66 -24.41 10.21
CA ALA A 225 16.63 -25.43 10.45
C ALA A 225 15.59 -25.47 9.32
N PHE A 226 15.23 -24.31 8.77
CA PHE A 226 14.36 -24.22 7.60
C PHE A 226 14.99 -24.88 6.36
N ARG A 227 16.25 -24.57 6.03
CA ARG A 227 16.95 -25.19 4.90
C ARG A 227 17.14 -26.70 5.09
N ALA A 228 17.39 -27.17 6.31
CA ALA A 228 17.44 -28.60 6.62
C ALA A 228 16.11 -29.32 6.36
N ARG A 229 14.96 -28.68 6.64
CA ARG A 229 13.63 -29.25 6.37
C ARG A 229 13.41 -29.53 4.88
N PHE A 230 13.93 -28.67 4.00
CA PHE A 230 13.78 -28.79 2.54
C PHE A 230 14.98 -29.44 1.84
N ASP A 231 16.01 -29.84 2.60
CA ASP A 231 17.30 -30.29 2.07
C ASP A 231 17.84 -29.33 0.99
N SER A 232 17.76 -28.03 1.29
CA SER A 232 18.00 -26.95 0.34
C SER A 232 19.31 -26.20 0.62
N ARG A 233 19.84 -25.54 -0.41
CA ARG A 233 20.98 -24.63 -0.32
C ARG A 233 20.74 -23.35 -1.14
N PRO A 234 21.23 -22.18 -0.72
CA PRO A 234 21.09 -20.96 -1.52
C PRO A 234 21.79 -21.10 -2.89
N VAL A 235 21.14 -20.58 -3.93
CA VAL A 235 21.69 -20.54 -5.30
C VAL A 235 21.58 -19.19 -5.98
N ALA A 236 20.71 -18.30 -5.50
CA ALA A 236 20.64 -16.92 -5.92
C ALA A 236 20.10 -16.04 -4.77
N ALA A 237 20.46 -14.76 -4.79
CA ALA A 237 19.86 -13.71 -3.97
C ALA A 237 19.64 -12.46 -4.82
N GLU A 238 18.69 -11.63 -4.41
CA GLU A 238 18.23 -10.43 -5.14
C GLU A 238 18.08 -10.66 -6.65
N GLN A 239 17.49 -11.81 -7.00
CA GLN A 239 17.33 -12.24 -8.38
C GLN A 239 16.27 -11.38 -9.05
N ARG A 240 16.71 -10.46 -9.91
CA ARG A 240 15.84 -9.55 -10.65
C ARG A 240 15.21 -10.23 -11.86
N PHE A 241 13.94 -9.89 -12.09
CA PHE A 241 13.21 -10.24 -13.31
C PHE A 241 12.40 -9.03 -13.80
N GLY A 242 12.19 -8.94 -15.10
CA GLY A 242 11.63 -7.76 -15.76
C GLY A 242 12.28 -7.50 -17.12
N GLY A 243 11.73 -6.58 -17.91
CA GLY A 243 12.18 -6.32 -19.26
C GLY A 243 12.08 -7.58 -20.13
N PRO A 244 13.17 -8.02 -20.80
CA PRO A 244 13.20 -9.28 -21.54
C PRO A 244 12.86 -10.50 -20.67
N ASP A 245 13.24 -10.48 -19.40
CA ASP A 245 13.07 -11.59 -18.44
C ASP A 245 11.81 -11.40 -17.57
N ALA A 246 10.86 -10.57 -18.00
CA ALA A 246 9.62 -10.36 -17.27
C ALA A 246 8.82 -11.66 -17.14
N LEU A 247 8.26 -11.90 -15.96
CA LEU A 247 7.29 -12.98 -15.78
C LEU A 247 6.03 -12.62 -16.56
N ILE A 248 5.61 -13.51 -17.45
CA ILE A 248 4.41 -13.34 -18.27
C ILE A 248 3.34 -14.30 -17.74
N ILE A 249 2.20 -13.77 -17.33
CA ILE A 249 1.03 -14.56 -16.92
C ILE A 249 -0.10 -14.27 -17.91
N THR A 250 -0.59 -15.33 -18.57
CA THR A 250 -1.79 -15.25 -19.42
C THR A 250 -2.99 -15.69 -18.60
N LEU A 251 -4.00 -14.83 -18.51
CA LEU A 251 -5.27 -15.09 -17.84
C LEU A 251 -6.23 -15.83 -18.76
N ALA A 252 -7.31 -16.39 -18.18
CA ALA A 252 -8.27 -17.22 -18.90
C ALA A 252 -9.03 -16.46 -20.01
N ASP A 253 -9.17 -15.15 -19.87
CA ASP A 253 -9.80 -14.24 -20.84
C ASP A 253 -8.82 -13.77 -21.95
N GLY A 254 -7.57 -14.23 -21.92
CA GLY A 254 -6.53 -13.88 -22.88
C GLY A 254 -5.69 -12.66 -22.51
N HIS A 255 -6.01 -11.95 -21.42
CA HIS A 255 -5.16 -10.87 -20.94
C HIS A 255 -3.79 -11.39 -20.56
N THR A 256 -2.75 -10.63 -20.93
CA THR A 256 -1.37 -10.98 -20.64
C THR A 256 -0.76 -9.93 -19.73
N LEU A 257 -0.45 -10.33 -18.50
CA LEU A 257 0.17 -9.47 -17.50
C LEU A 257 1.69 -9.71 -17.49
N ARG A 258 2.45 -8.62 -17.46
CA ARG A 258 3.91 -8.64 -17.38
C ARG A 258 4.36 -8.17 -16.01
N PHE A 259 5.15 -8.97 -15.32
CA PHE A 259 5.64 -8.66 -13.98
C PHE A 259 7.14 -8.44 -13.95
N ARG A 260 7.55 -7.51 -13.08
CA ARG A 260 8.93 -7.30 -12.66
C ARG A 260 9.06 -7.37 -11.14
N GLY A 261 10.26 -7.66 -10.68
CA GLY A 261 10.55 -7.73 -9.25
C GLY A 261 11.99 -8.15 -8.96
N SER A 262 12.27 -8.38 -7.68
CA SER A 262 13.52 -8.93 -7.17
C SER A 262 13.17 -9.99 -6.13
N ILE A 263 13.64 -11.22 -6.34
CA ILE A 263 13.42 -12.33 -5.42
C ILE A 263 14.56 -12.31 -4.40
N ASP A 264 14.26 -12.09 -3.12
CA ASP A 264 15.27 -11.91 -2.08
C ASP A 264 16.26 -13.10 -2.02
N ARG A 265 15.75 -14.34 -2.03
CA ARG A 265 16.57 -15.55 -2.08
C ARG A 265 15.87 -16.71 -2.77
N VAL A 266 16.64 -17.45 -3.58
CA VAL A 266 16.24 -18.74 -4.18
C VAL A 266 17.18 -19.82 -3.68
N ASP A 267 16.61 -20.87 -3.10
CA ASP A 267 17.32 -22.08 -2.69
C ASP A 267 17.01 -23.24 -3.64
N LEU A 268 17.97 -24.15 -3.80
CA LEU A 268 17.85 -25.37 -4.57
C LEU A 268 17.79 -26.58 -3.63
N THR A 269 16.77 -27.42 -3.77
CA THR A 269 16.64 -28.70 -3.06
C THR A 269 17.49 -29.80 -3.72
N ALA A 270 17.83 -30.84 -2.96
CA ALA A 270 18.60 -31.98 -3.48
C ALA A 270 17.86 -32.75 -4.58
N ASP A 271 16.52 -32.73 -4.57
CA ASP A 271 15.64 -33.34 -5.58
C ASP A 271 15.25 -32.38 -6.72
N ASN A 272 16.04 -31.34 -6.96
CA ASN A 272 15.97 -30.48 -8.15
C ASN A 272 14.77 -29.52 -8.23
N HIS A 273 14.19 -29.14 -7.09
CA HIS A 273 13.15 -28.11 -6.96
C HIS A 273 13.70 -26.81 -6.35
N LEU A 274 12.96 -25.72 -6.51
CA LEU A 274 13.31 -24.42 -5.95
C LEU A 274 12.49 -24.10 -4.70
N VAL A 275 13.08 -23.36 -3.77
CA VAL A 275 12.39 -22.75 -2.63
C VAL A 275 12.64 -21.25 -2.67
N VAL A 276 11.58 -20.46 -2.65
CA VAL A 276 11.64 -19.00 -2.63
C VAL A 276 11.52 -18.51 -1.19
N VAL A 277 12.43 -17.64 -0.78
CA VAL A 277 12.44 -17.04 0.56
C VAL A 277 12.47 -15.52 0.42
N ASP A 278 11.45 -14.86 0.97
CA ASP A 278 11.36 -13.41 1.08
C ASP A 278 11.61 -12.99 2.53
N ALA A 279 12.64 -12.19 2.78
CA ALA A 279 13.03 -11.78 4.12
C ALA A 279 12.23 -10.56 4.59
N LYS A 280 11.65 -10.64 5.79
CA LYS A 280 10.84 -9.57 6.38
C LYS A 280 11.41 -9.14 7.74
N THR A 281 11.58 -7.84 7.94
CA THR A 281 12.03 -7.24 9.22
C THR A 281 10.88 -6.65 10.06
N GLY A 282 9.65 -6.75 9.56
CA GLY A 282 8.44 -6.29 10.21
C GLY A 282 7.79 -7.35 11.10
N ARG A 283 6.61 -7.04 11.65
CA ARG A 283 5.84 -8.01 12.43
C ARG A 283 5.09 -8.99 11.52
N PRO A 284 4.97 -10.27 11.93
CA PRO A 284 4.27 -11.30 11.14
C PRO A 284 2.75 -11.22 11.25
N ASP A 285 2.17 -10.36 12.10
CA ASP A 285 0.75 -10.41 12.47
C ASP A 285 -0.22 -10.46 11.28
N ARG A 286 0.05 -9.69 10.21
CA ARG A 286 -0.81 -9.68 9.01
C ARG A 286 -0.62 -10.87 8.07
N TYR A 287 0.41 -11.70 8.30
CA TYR A 287 0.79 -12.83 7.45
C TYR A 287 0.37 -14.18 8.05
N LYS A 288 -0.16 -14.18 9.28
CA LYS A 288 -0.45 -15.40 10.04
C LYS A 288 -1.49 -16.31 9.38
N ASP A 289 -2.39 -15.74 8.59
CA ASP A 289 -3.43 -16.49 7.90
C ASP A 289 -2.93 -17.13 6.58
N ILE A 290 -1.78 -16.68 6.04
CA ILE A 290 -1.22 -17.11 4.75
C ILE A 290 -1.04 -18.64 4.62
N PRO A 291 -0.59 -19.38 5.65
CA PRO A 291 -0.47 -20.83 5.53
C PRO A 291 -1.80 -21.57 5.35
N VAL A 292 -2.93 -20.93 5.66
CA VAL A 292 -4.28 -21.52 5.60
C VAL A 292 -5.10 -20.92 4.46
N ASP A 293 -5.11 -19.60 4.35
CA ASP A 293 -5.70 -18.83 3.26
C ASP A 293 -4.54 -18.20 2.49
N TYR A 294 -4.21 -18.72 1.31
CA TYR A 294 -3.03 -18.29 0.55
C TYR A 294 -3.09 -16.82 0.09
N PHE A 295 -4.30 -16.26 -0.02
CA PHE A 295 -4.57 -14.90 -0.52
C PHE A 295 -5.62 -14.21 0.35
N PRO A 296 -5.34 -13.97 1.65
CA PRO A 296 -6.33 -13.42 2.56
C PRO A 296 -6.72 -12.01 2.10
N GLY A 297 -8.03 -11.82 1.87
CA GLY A 297 -8.59 -10.59 1.29
C GLY A 297 -8.17 -10.31 -0.16
N GLY A 298 -7.73 -11.32 -0.91
CA GLY A 298 -7.26 -11.19 -2.29
C GLY A 298 -5.87 -10.53 -2.44
N SER A 299 -5.08 -10.48 -1.36
CA SER A 299 -3.76 -9.82 -1.31
C SER A 299 -2.58 -10.82 -1.28
N PHE A 300 -1.38 -10.35 -0.92
CA PHE A 300 -0.14 -11.15 -0.78
C PHE A 300 0.29 -11.87 -2.05
N LEU A 301 0.39 -11.08 -3.12
CA LEU A 301 0.72 -11.55 -4.48
C LEU A 301 2.21 -11.78 -4.67
N GLN A 302 3.04 -11.38 -3.71
CA GLN A 302 4.51 -11.44 -3.83
C GLN A 302 5.04 -12.88 -3.95
N LEU A 303 4.66 -13.78 -3.05
CA LEU A 303 5.13 -15.18 -3.06
C LEU A 303 4.80 -15.95 -4.35
N PRO A 304 3.56 -15.94 -4.90
CA PRO A 304 3.28 -16.69 -6.12
C PRO A 304 3.96 -16.05 -7.33
N ILE A 305 4.07 -14.71 -7.40
CA ILE A 305 4.82 -14.03 -8.46
C ILE A 305 6.28 -14.47 -8.41
N TYR A 306 6.90 -14.50 -7.23
CA TYR A 306 8.30 -14.88 -7.08
C TYR A 306 8.52 -16.36 -7.37
N ALA A 307 7.61 -17.23 -6.93
CA ALA A 307 7.66 -18.66 -7.20
C ALA A 307 7.59 -18.96 -8.70
N LEU A 308 6.69 -18.29 -9.42
CA LEU A 308 6.55 -18.44 -10.87
C LEU A 308 7.72 -17.81 -11.64
N ALA A 309 8.25 -16.67 -11.16
CA ALA A 309 9.41 -16.02 -11.78
C ALA A 309 10.72 -16.80 -11.55
N ALA A 310 10.86 -17.50 -10.41
CA ALA A 310 12.03 -18.34 -10.14
C ALA A 310 12.04 -19.63 -10.98
N ALA A 311 10.87 -20.13 -11.36
CA ALA A 311 10.74 -21.37 -12.10
C ALA A 311 11.44 -21.30 -13.46
N THR A 312 12.12 -22.38 -13.85
CA THR A 312 12.84 -22.50 -15.12
C THR A 312 12.50 -23.82 -15.79
N GLU A 313 12.91 -23.99 -17.06
CA GLU A 313 12.74 -25.26 -17.76
C GLU A 313 13.44 -26.39 -16.98
N GLY A 314 12.63 -27.32 -16.45
CA GLY A 314 13.12 -28.46 -15.65
C GLY A 314 13.28 -28.21 -14.14
N ARG A 315 12.96 -27.02 -13.61
CA ARG A 315 12.92 -26.73 -12.16
C ARG A 315 11.69 -25.91 -11.80
N THR A 316 10.79 -26.52 -11.03
CA THR A 316 9.63 -25.82 -10.46
C THR A 316 9.92 -25.38 -9.03
N THR A 317 9.29 -24.28 -8.62
CA THR A 317 9.27 -23.86 -7.22
C THR A 317 8.31 -24.76 -6.46
N ARG A 318 8.79 -25.43 -5.41
CA ARG A 318 7.99 -26.29 -4.53
C ARG A 318 7.41 -25.50 -3.36
N HIS A 319 8.14 -24.51 -2.84
CA HIS A 319 7.72 -23.78 -1.65
C HIS A 319 8.09 -22.30 -1.76
N ALA A 320 7.24 -21.43 -1.22
CA ALA A 320 7.50 -20.00 -1.10
C ALA A 320 7.13 -19.51 0.29
N THR A 321 7.99 -18.72 0.93
CA THR A 321 7.78 -18.26 2.31
C THR A 321 8.25 -16.83 2.54
N TYR A 322 7.53 -16.14 3.42
CA TYR A 322 8.05 -15.00 4.16
C TYR A 322 8.87 -15.50 5.35
N ALA A 323 10.10 -15.02 5.50
CA ALA A 323 11.01 -15.37 6.59
C ALA A 323 11.27 -14.14 7.48
N PHE A 324 10.82 -14.19 8.73
CA PHE A 324 10.81 -13.04 9.62
C PHE A 324 12.05 -12.95 10.51
N LEU A 325 12.64 -11.75 10.56
CA LEU A 325 13.83 -11.41 11.31
C LEU A 325 13.47 -10.66 12.61
N GLY A 326 14.20 -10.94 13.70
CA GLY A 326 14.02 -10.34 15.02
C GLY A 326 13.13 -11.14 15.97
N GLU A 327 12.58 -10.47 16.99
CA GLU A 327 11.76 -11.07 18.05
C GLU A 327 10.40 -11.56 17.52
N VAL A 328 10.38 -12.80 17.03
CA VAL A 328 9.22 -13.48 16.46
C VAL A 328 9.09 -14.87 17.05
N ALA A 329 7.85 -15.30 17.34
CA ALA A 329 7.56 -16.65 17.81
C ALA A 329 7.96 -17.69 16.74
N ASP A 330 8.48 -18.84 17.17
CA ASP A 330 9.07 -19.82 16.24
C ASP A 330 8.10 -20.34 15.17
N ASP A 331 6.80 -20.45 15.51
CA ASP A 331 5.73 -20.84 14.58
C ASP A 331 5.36 -19.77 13.55
N SER A 332 5.85 -18.54 13.73
CA SER A 332 5.55 -17.38 12.90
C SER A 332 6.79 -16.89 12.14
N ARG A 333 7.92 -17.61 12.22
CA ARG A 333 9.18 -17.25 11.56
C ARG A 333 9.15 -17.50 10.06
N HIS A 334 8.47 -18.56 9.63
CA HIS A 334 8.26 -18.87 8.22
C HIS A 334 6.76 -19.00 7.97
N LEU A 335 6.21 -18.06 7.20
CA LEU A 335 4.80 -18.04 6.82
C LEU A 335 4.71 -18.09 5.30
N GLY A 336 4.21 -19.21 4.79
CA GLY A 336 4.24 -19.56 3.38
C GLY A 336 3.49 -20.85 3.12
N TYR A 337 3.64 -21.37 1.92
CA TYR A 337 2.92 -22.55 1.45
C TYR A 337 3.71 -23.29 0.38
N GLU A 338 3.35 -24.56 0.18
CA GLU A 338 3.77 -25.31 -1.00
C GLU A 338 3.12 -24.68 -2.24
N VAL A 339 3.86 -24.62 -3.34
CA VAL A 339 3.39 -24.05 -4.60
C VAL A 339 3.00 -25.20 -5.52
N ASP A 340 1.70 -25.46 -5.58
CA ASP A 340 1.11 -26.49 -6.44
C ASP A 340 0.13 -25.86 -7.46
N ASP A 341 -0.48 -26.72 -8.27
CA ASP A 341 -1.43 -26.29 -9.31
C ASP A 341 -2.67 -25.59 -8.73
N GLU A 342 -3.06 -25.91 -7.50
CA GLU A 342 -4.21 -25.29 -6.82
C GLU A 342 -3.89 -23.85 -6.42
N VAL A 343 -2.72 -23.60 -5.83
CA VAL A 343 -2.21 -22.26 -5.52
C VAL A 343 -2.10 -21.42 -6.79
N VAL A 344 -1.55 -21.98 -7.87
CA VAL A 344 -1.41 -21.28 -9.16
C VAL A 344 -2.79 -20.93 -9.76
N ALA A 345 -3.74 -21.86 -9.71
CA ALA A 345 -5.10 -21.61 -10.19
C ALA A 345 -5.83 -20.55 -9.35
N ALA A 346 -5.69 -20.59 -8.02
CA ALA A 346 -6.22 -19.57 -7.11
C ALA A 346 -5.61 -18.20 -7.40
N PHE A 347 -4.30 -18.13 -7.59
CA PHE A 347 -3.60 -16.90 -7.93
C PHE A 347 -4.11 -16.29 -9.26
N GLN A 348 -4.35 -17.11 -10.29
CA GLN A 348 -4.92 -16.63 -11.55
C GLN A 348 -6.34 -16.06 -11.37
N ARG A 349 -7.16 -16.63 -10.48
CA ARG A 349 -8.48 -16.08 -10.13
C ARG A 349 -8.36 -14.72 -9.44
N VAL A 350 -7.41 -14.58 -8.51
CA VAL A 350 -7.10 -13.29 -7.83
C VAL A 350 -6.72 -12.23 -8.87
N LEU A 351 -5.78 -12.54 -9.77
CA LEU A 351 -5.35 -11.62 -10.82
C LEU A 351 -6.51 -11.23 -11.75
N SER A 352 -7.34 -12.18 -12.16
CA SER A 352 -8.51 -11.92 -13.01
C SER A 352 -9.51 -10.99 -12.33
N SER A 353 -9.73 -11.15 -11.03
CA SER A 353 -10.58 -10.26 -10.24
C SER A 353 -10.02 -8.83 -10.15
N ILE A 354 -8.70 -8.69 -9.94
CA ILE A 354 -8.02 -7.38 -9.93
C ILE A 354 -8.12 -6.69 -11.30
N VAL A 355 -7.85 -7.42 -12.38
CA VAL A 355 -7.95 -6.91 -13.76
C VAL A 355 -9.37 -6.43 -14.04
N ARG A 356 -10.38 -7.26 -13.74
CA ARG A 356 -11.80 -6.89 -13.88
C ARG A 356 -12.15 -5.61 -13.13
N GLY A 357 -11.63 -5.45 -11.90
CA GLY A 357 -11.85 -4.24 -11.11
C GLY A 357 -11.22 -2.99 -11.72
N ILE A 358 -9.96 -3.08 -12.15
CA ILE A 358 -9.21 -1.97 -12.76
C ILE A 358 -9.85 -1.56 -14.09
N GLU A 359 -10.12 -2.50 -14.99
CA GLU A 359 -10.70 -2.24 -16.31
C GLU A 359 -12.17 -1.82 -16.24
N GLY A 360 -12.90 -2.33 -15.24
CA GLY A 360 -14.25 -1.87 -14.92
C GLY A 360 -14.30 -0.43 -14.39
N GLY A 361 -13.14 0.19 -14.13
CA GLY A 361 -13.05 1.55 -13.63
C GLY A 361 -13.37 1.69 -12.15
N ALA A 362 -13.17 0.64 -11.35
CA ALA A 362 -13.43 0.62 -9.92
C ALA A 362 -12.23 1.17 -9.15
N PHE A 363 -12.28 2.47 -8.83
CA PHE A 363 -11.30 3.13 -7.96
C PHE A 363 -11.91 3.74 -6.68
N PRO A 364 -12.83 3.04 -5.97
CA PRO A 364 -13.41 3.59 -4.75
C PRO A 364 -12.35 3.81 -3.66
N HIS A 365 -12.63 4.75 -2.76
CA HIS A 365 -11.87 4.84 -1.53
C HIS A 365 -12.11 3.59 -0.68
N HIS A 366 -11.07 3.09 -0.02
CA HIS A 366 -11.17 2.03 0.99
C HIS A 366 -10.58 2.54 2.32
N PRO A 367 -11.32 3.40 3.05
CA PRO A 367 -10.89 3.91 4.34
C PRO A 367 -10.89 2.82 5.43
N PRO A 368 -9.95 2.85 6.39
CA PRO A 368 -9.91 1.90 7.50
C PRO A 368 -11.17 2.02 8.36
N GLU A 369 -11.63 0.89 8.93
CA GLU A 369 -12.81 0.85 9.80
C GLU A 369 -12.61 1.60 11.13
N SER A 370 -11.38 1.64 11.63
CA SER A 370 -11.01 2.27 12.89
C SER A 370 -10.65 3.75 12.70
N ASP A 371 -11.12 4.59 13.63
CA ASP A 371 -10.74 6.01 13.72
C ASP A 371 -9.53 6.28 14.62
N ARG A 372 -8.89 5.24 15.15
CA ARG A 372 -7.69 5.42 15.96
C ARG A 372 -6.57 6.05 15.11
N PRO A 373 -5.82 7.04 15.63
CA PRO A 373 -4.71 7.66 14.90
C PRO A 373 -3.73 6.65 14.28
N GLU A 374 -3.49 5.53 14.97
CA GLU A 374 -2.57 4.47 14.53
C GLU A 374 -3.15 3.56 13.44
N ALA A 375 -4.46 3.64 13.19
CA ALA A 375 -5.17 2.92 12.14
C ALA A 375 -5.23 3.71 10.81
N HIS A 376 -4.96 5.01 10.84
CA HIS A 376 -4.96 5.88 9.65
C HIS A 376 -3.70 5.69 8.81
N ARG A 377 -3.70 4.67 7.95
CA ARG A 377 -2.52 4.39 7.09
C ARG A 377 -2.66 4.91 5.67
N CYS A 378 -3.88 5.14 5.20
CA CYS A 378 -4.12 5.59 3.84
C CYS A 378 -4.19 7.13 3.78
N LEU A 379 -3.10 7.76 3.36
CA LEU A 379 -2.98 9.21 3.16
C LEU A 379 -3.93 9.75 2.07
N HIS A 380 -4.54 8.88 1.27
CA HIS A 380 -5.53 9.28 0.27
C HIS A 380 -6.97 9.25 0.81
N CYS A 381 -7.23 8.43 1.83
CA CYS A 381 -8.55 8.38 2.50
C CYS A 381 -8.64 9.36 3.68
N SER A 382 -7.51 9.69 4.31
CA SER A 382 -7.39 10.65 5.40
C SER A 382 -6.14 11.52 5.17
N PRO A 383 -6.21 12.50 4.25
CA PRO A 383 -5.05 13.32 3.89
C PRO A 383 -4.62 14.29 5.00
N ASP A 384 -5.51 14.63 5.93
CA ASP A 384 -5.22 15.49 7.08
C ASP A 384 -4.77 14.70 8.33
N GLY A 385 -4.81 13.36 8.26
CA GLY A 385 -4.47 12.48 9.38
C GLY A 385 -5.45 12.53 10.56
N LEU A 386 -6.63 13.15 10.40
CA LEU A 386 -7.60 13.33 11.48
C LEU A 386 -8.57 12.14 11.60
N ASP A 387 -9.41 11.93 10.58
CA ASP A 387 -10.33 10.80 10.52
C ASP A 387 -10.77 10.47 9.09
N ALA A 388 -11.29 9.26 8.90
CA ALA A 388 -11.85 8.81 7.62
C ALA A 388 -13.38 8.65 7.65
N ARG A 389 -14.07 9.21 8.67
CA ARG A 389 -15.52 9.01 8.89
C ARG A 389 -16.35 9.51 7.73
N ARG A 390 -15.99 10.68 7.19
CA ARG A 390 -16.70 11.28 6.05
C ARG A 390 -16.61 10.40 4.81
N VAL A 391 -15.41 9.88 4.53
CA VAL A 391 -15.16 8.98 3.40
C VAL A 391 -15.87 7.63 3.60
N ARG A 392 -15.82 7.05 4.80
CA ARG A 392 -16.59 5.82 5.13
C ARG A 392 -18.08 6.01 4.91
N SER A 393 -18.64 7.09 5.43
CA SER A 393 -20.07 7.40 5.27
C SER A 393 -20.46 7.59 3.80
N ALA A 394 -19.60 8.26 3.02
CA ALA A 394 -19.81 8.44 1.60
C ALA A 394 -19.75 7.11 0.82
N ARG A 395 -18.81 6.22 1.16
CA ARG A 395 -18.70 4.88 0.57
C ARG A 395 -19.92 4.02 0.91
N ALA A 396 -20.32 3.98 2.17
CA ALA A 396 -21.45 3.19 2.64
C ALA A 396 -22.78 3.57 1.94
N ARG A 397 -23.00 4.87 1.69
CA ARG A 397 -24.18 5.34 0.92
C ARG A 397 -24.24 4.81 -0.51
N LYS A 398 -23.10 4.39 -1.06
CA LYS A 398 -22.90 4.01 -2.46
C LYS A 398 -22.64 2.51 -2.65
N ALA A 399 -22.74 1.72 -1.58
CA ALA A 399 -22.32 0.31 -1.54
C ALA A 399 -23.02 -0.57 -2.61
N ASN A 400 -24.25 -0.23 -3.00
CA ASN A 400 -25.02 -1.00 -3.98
C ASN A 400 -24.65 -0.71 -5.45
N HIS A 401 -23.67 0.16 -5.71
CA HIS A 401 -23.31 0.50 -7.08
C HIS A 401 -22.46 -0.64 -7.72
N PRO A 402 -22.81 -1.14 -8.92
CA PRO A 402 -22.13 -2.29 -9.53
C PRO A 402 -20.61 -2.13 -9.69
N VAL A 403 -20.15 -0.92 -10.06
CA VAL A 403 -18.70 -0.64 -10.20
C VAL A 403 -17.98 -0.65 -8.84
N LEU A 404 -18.65 -0.23 -7.75
CA LEU A 404 -18.05 -0.28 -6.42
C LEU A 404 -17.97 -1.73 -5.94
N ALA A 405 -19.01 -2.52 -6.23
CA ALA A 405 -19.07 -3.94 -5.88
C ALA A 405 -17.89 -4.75 -6.43
N LEU A 406 -17.30 -4.39 -7.58
CA LEU A 406 -16.11 -5.07 -8.11
C LEU A 406 -14.94 -5.15 -7.11
N HIS A 407 -14.74 -4.12 -6.27
CA HIS A 407 -13.73 -4.14 -5.22
C HIS A 407 -14.20 -4.86 -3.96
N GLU A 408 -15.47 -4.69 -3.57
CA GLU A 408 -16.05 -5.40 -2.41
C GLU A 408 -16.05 -6.92 -2.62
N ASP A 409 -16.48 -7.35 -3.80
CA ASP A 409 -16.49 -8.75 -4.20
C ASP A 409 -15.07 -9.31 -4.17
N HIS A 410 -14.07 -8.56 -4.66
CA HIS A 410 -12.67 -8.98 -4.60
C HIS A 410 -12.21 -9.28 -3.18
N ILE A 411 -12.38 -8.33 -2.25
CA ILE A 411 -11.85 -8.46 -0.88
C ILE A 411 -12.64 -9.45 -0.01
N THR A 412 -13.85 -9.83 -0.43
CA THR A 412 -14.71 -10.80 0.27
C THR A 412 -14.72 -12.18 -0.36
N THR A 413 -14.19 -12.33 -1.59
CA THR A 413 -14.13 -13.62 -2.28
C THR A 413 -13.08 -14.52 -1.65
N ASN A 414 -13.48 -15.77 -1.33
CA ASN A 414 -12.53 -16.84 -1.06
C ASN A 414 -12.01 -17.41 -2.39
N PHE A 415 -10.76 -17.11 -2.73
CA PHE A 415 -10.17 -17.54 -3.99
C PHE A 415 -9.74 -19.00 -4.02
N LEU A 416 -9.78 -19.73 -2.89
CA LEU A 416 -9.52 -21.17 -2.83
C LEU A 416 -10.74 -21.99 -3.27
N ASP A 417 -11.95 -21.49 -3.03
CA ASP A 417 -13.17 -22.15 -3.47
C ASP A 417 -13.23 -22.10 -5.01
N ALA A 418 -13.36 -23.27 -5.64
CA ALA A 418 -13.51 -23.36 -7.09
C ALA A 418 -14.77 -22.60 -7.50
N TRP A 419 -14.60 -21.42 -8.09
CA TRP A 419 -15.70 -20.65 -8.64
C TRP A 419 -16.36 -21.46 -9.76
N THR A 420 -17.54 -22.02 -9.50
CA THR A 420 -18.43 -22.52 -10.56
C THR A 420 -18.98 -21.30 -11.27
N ALA A 421 -18.29 -20.82 -12.32
CA ALA A 421 -18.89 -19.86 -13.23
C ALA A 421 -20.13 -20.52 -13.86
N THR A 422 -21.33 -20.10 -13.45
CA THR A 422 -22.56 -20.45 -14.16
C THR A 422 -22.59 -19.66 -15.48
N PRO A 423 -22.92 -20.28 -16.62
CA PRO A 423 -22.85 -19.64 -17.95
C PRO A 423 -23.84 -18.50 -18.22
N GLU A 424 -24.55 -17.98 -17.21
CA GLU A 424 -25.66 -17.04 -17.40
C GLU A 424 -25.22 -15.57 -17.53
N ASP A 425 -23.99 -15.21 -17.16
CA ASP A 425 -23.51 -13.82 -17.24
C ASP A 425 -22.95 -13.41 -18.62
N ALA A 426 -22.99 -14.29 -19.63
CA ALA A 426 -22.31 -14.08 -20.91
C ALA A 426 -23.22 -13.66 -22.09
N HIS A 427 -24.55 -13.69 -22.00
CA HIS A 427 -25.40 -13.32 -23.15
C HIS A 427 -26.75 -12.70 -22.77
N GLU A 428 -26.78 -11.38 -22.62
CA GLU A 428 -27.97 -10.58 -22.98
C GLU A 428 -27.55 -9.46 -23.95
N THR A 429 -27.42 -9.84 -25.22
CA THR A 429 -27.63 -8.91 -26.34
C THR A 429 -28.87 -9.41 -27.07
N GLU A 430 -30.04 -8.98 -26.62
CA GLU A 430 -31.28 -9.18 -27.35
C GLU A 430 -31.23 -8.40 -28.67
N HIS A 431 -31.03 -9.15 -29.76
CA HIS A 431 -31.42 -8.74 -31.09
C HIS A 431 -32.94 -8.58 -31.13
N VAL A 432 -33.41 -7.33 -31.22
CA VAL A 432 -34.78 -7.01 -31.63
C VAL A 432 -34.91 -7.34 -33.12
N ASP A 433 -35.49 -8.51 -33.42
CA ASP A 433 -35.95 -8.87 -34.76
C ASP A 433 -37.44 -8.50 -34.87
N GLN A 434 -37.73 -7.45 -35.65
CA GLN A 434 -39.10 -7.07 -36.02
C GLN A 434 -39.51 -7.87 -37.25
N GLY A 435 -40.20 -8.98 -37.03
CA GLY A 435 -40.93 -9.72 -38.06
C GLY A 435 -42.43 -9.47 -37.96
N GLU A 436 -42.97 -8.77 -38.94
CA GLU A 436 -44.39 -8.61 -39.24
C GLU A 436 -45.06 -9.97 -39.50
N GLU A 437 -46.24 -10.21 -38.92
CA GLU A 437 -47.41 -10.84 -39.58
C GLU A 437 -48.54 -11.01 -38.56
N VAL A 438 -49.65 -10.27 -38.69
CA VAL A 438 -51.00 -10.84 -38.52
C VAL A 438 -51.99 -10.09 -39.41
N ASP A 439 -52.53 -10.86 -40.35
CA ASP A 439 -53.71 -10.66 -41.19
C ASP A 439 -55.00 -10.47 -40.36
N ARG A 440 -55.68 -9.32 -40.50
CA ARG A 440 -57.15 -9.13 -40.60
C ARG A 440 -57.59 -7.67 -40.60
#